data_AF-A0A7G1IVK2-F1
#
_entry.id   AF-A0A7G1IVK2-F1
#
_cell.length_a   1.000
_cell.length_b   1.000
_cell.length_c   1.000
_cell.angle_alpha   90.00
_cell.angle_beta   90.00
_cell.angle_gamma   90.00
#
_symmetry.space_group_name_H-M   'P 1'
#
loop_
_entity.id
_entity.type
_entity.pdbx_description
1 polymer ?
#
loop_
_entity_poly.entity_id
_entity_poly.type
_entity_poly.pdbx_seq_one_letter_code
_entity_poly.pdbx_strand_id
1 'polypeptide(L)'
;MVELKPDKAVTFVDNHDTQRGQALESTVEEWFKPAAYALILLRQNGLPCVFYGDYFGISGQYAQEDFKEVLDRLLAIRKDLAYGEQNDYFDDPNCIGWVRSGAEHQSPIAVLISNDQENSKSMFVGQEWANQTFIDLLGNHQDQVTIDEEGYGQFPVSAASVSVWAAKTI
;
A
#
# COMPACT_ATOMS: atom_id res chain seq x y z
N MET A 1 -16.48 4.70 -9.73
CA MET A 1 -17.30 3.57 -9.20
C MET A 1 -17.08 3.36 -7.70
N VAL A 2 -15.83 3.26 -7.22
CA VAL A 2 -15.52 3.19 -5.76
C VAL A 2 -16.10 4.40 -5.00
N GLU A 3 -15.99 5.61 -5.56
CA GLU A 3 -16.59 6.82 -4.97
C GLU A 3 -18.13 6.78 -4.90
N LEU A 4 -18.78 6.09 -5.84
CA LEU A 4 -20.24 6.07 -5.97
C LEU A 4 -20.89 4.91 -5.19
N LYS A 5 -20.23 3.75 -5.14
CA LYS A 5 -20.70 2.50 -4.50
C LYS A 5 -19.50 1.71 -3.94
N PRO A 6 -18.87 2.18 -2.86
CA PRO A 6 -17.61 1.64 -2.36
C PRO A 6 -17.68 0.17 -1.95
N ASP A 7 -18.84 -0.26 -1.43
CA ASP A 7 -19.16 -1.62 -0.98
C ASP A 7 -19.54 -2.57 -2.13
N LYS A 8 -19.64 -2.07 -3.37
CA LYS A 8 -20.05 -2.83 -4.56
C LYS A 8 -19.05 -2.72 -5.71
N ALA A 9 -17.85 -2.23 -5.42
CA ALA A 9 -16.80 -2.07 -6.40
C ALA A 9 -15.70 -3.10 -6.16
N VAL A 10 -15.64 -4.13 -7.01
CA VAL A 10 -14.51 -5.05 -7.04
C VAL A 10 -13.33 -4.35 -7.70
N THR A 11 -12.24 -4.21 -6.96
CA THR A 11 -10.99 -3.60 -7.43
C THR A 11 -9.96 -4.69 -7.70
N PHE A 12 -9.22 -4.58 -8.80
CA PHE A 12 -8.17 -5.51 -9.18
C PHE A 12 -7.04 -4.75 -9.88
N VAL A 13 -5.84 -5.32 -9.88
CA VAL A 13 -4.68 -4.78 -10.60
C VAL A 13 -4.66 -5.33 -12.02
N ASP A 14 -4.82 -6.65 -12.16
CA ASP A 14 -4.88 -7.34 -13.44
C ASP A 14 -5.88 -8.50 -13.39
N ASN A 15 -6.17 -9.10 -14.55
CA ASN A 15 -6.99 -10.31 -14.66
C ASN A 15 -6.57 -11.18 -15.85
N HIS A 16 -7.26 -12.31 -16.03
CA HIS A 16 -6.97 -13.30 -17.07
C HIS A 16 -7.18 -12.79 -18.51
N ASP A 17 -7.96 -11.71 -18.71
CA ASP A 17 -8.19 -11.10 -20.02
C ASP A 17 -7.14 -10.01 -20.33
N THR A 18 -6.58 -9.36 -19.30
CA THR A 18 -5.64 -8.22 -19.43
C THR A 18 -4.16 -8.59 -19.29
N GLN A 19 -3.85 -9.84 -18.95
CA GLN A 19 -2.48 -10.34 -18.88
C GLN A 19 -1.80 -10.39 -20.27
N ARG A 20 -0.46 -10.45 -20.27
CA ARG A 20 0.37 -10.57 -21.48
C ARG A 20 -0.11 -11.72 -22.41
N GLY A 21 -0.16 -11.45 -23.70
CA GLY A 21 -0.53 -12.41 -24.74
C GLY A 21 -2.03 -12.62 -24.93
N GLN A 22 -2.89 -11.82 -24.29
CA GLN A 22 -4.35 -11.90 -24.42
C GLN A 22 -4.92 -10.74 -25.24
N ALA A 23 -6.19 -10.87 -25.64
CA ALA A 23 -6.83 -9.92 -26.54
C ALA A 23 -7.01 -8.50 -25.96
N LEU A 24 -7.04 -8.37 -24.62
CA LEU A 24 -7.22 -7.10 -23.91
C LEU A 24 -5.96 -6.73 -23.09
N GLU A 25 -4.78 -7.15 -23.55
CA GLU A 25 -3.50 -6.91 -22.87
C GLU A 25 -3.35 -5.45 -22.43
N SER A 26 -3.23 -5.25 -21.12
CA SER A 26 -3.08 -3.94 -20.47
C SER A 26 -2.42 -4.13 -19.09
N THR A 27 -1.40 -4.98 -19.04
CA THR A 27 -0.75 -5.41 -17.80
C THR A 27 -0.05 -4.24 -17.12
N VAL A 28 -0.22 -4.11 -15.81
CA VAL A 28 0.54 -3.14 -15.02
C VAL A 28 2.02 -3.54 -15.01
N GLU A 29 2.92 -2.56 -15.19
CA GLU A 29 4.36 -2.81 -15.18
C GLU A 29 4.82 -3.38 -13.83
N GLU A 30 5.76 -4.32 -13.86
CA GLU A 30 6.21 -5.11 -12.71
C GLU A 30 6.72 -4.24 -11.56
N TRP A 31 7.45 -3.16 -11.86
CA TRP A 31 7.97 -2.24 -10.84
C TRP A 31 6.86 -1.54 -10.04
N PHE A 32 5.68 -1.34 -10.62
CA PHE A 32 4.55 -0.66 -9.98
C PHE A 32 3.55 -1.61 -9.33
N LYS A 33 3.67 -2.93 -9.56
CA LYS A 33 2.75 -3.94 -9.00
C LYS A 33 2.59 -3.83 -7.48
N PRO A 34 3.65 -3.69 -6.66
CA PRO A 34 3.50 -3.53 -5.22
C PRO A 34 2.64 -2.31 -4.84
N ALA A 35 2.86 -1.17 -5.48
CA ALA A 35 2.12 0.06 -5.24
C ALA A 35 0.65 -0.05 -5.68
N ALA A 36 0.39 -0.65 -6.85
CA ALA A 36 -0.95 -0.92 -7.34
C ALA A 36 -1.73 -1.83 -6.38
N TYR A 37 -1.08 -2.86 -5.82
CA TYR A 37 -1.71 -3.73 -4.84
C TYR A 37 -1.95 -3.03 -3.49
N ALA A 38 -1.04 -2.19 -3.02
CA ALA A 38 -1.26 -1.38 -1.82
C ALA A 38 -2.50 -0.47 -1.96
N LEU A 39 -2.73 0.12 -3.14
CA LEU A 39 -3.89 0.97 -3.42
C LEU A 39 -5.23 0.21 -3.29
N ILE A 40 -5.31 -1.03 -3.76
CA ILE A 40 -6.56 -1.80 -3.65
C ILE A 40 -6.70 -2.48 -2.29
N LEU A 41 -5.59 -2.89 -1.65
CA LEU A 41 -5.60 -3.66 -0.41
C LEU A 41 -5.65 -2.81 0.86
N LEU A 42 -5.07 -1.60 0.88
CA LEU A 42 -4.90 -0.86 2.14
C LEU A 42 -5.82 0.36 2.27
N ARG A 43 -6.53 0.72 1.20
CA ARG A 43 -7.57 1.75 1.26
C ARG A 43 -8.84 1.22 1.92
N GLN A 44 -9.61 2.14 2.51
CA GLN A 44 -10.85 1.86 3.23
C GLN A 44 -11.95 1.29 2.33
N ASN A 45 -12.02 1.74 1.08
CA ASN A 45 -13.11 1.46 0.16
C ASN A 45 -12.70 0.49 -0.94
N GLY A 46 -13.67 -0.29 -1.42
CA GLY A 46 -13.48 -1.29 -2.46
C GLY A 46 -13.37 -2.71 -1.92
N LEU A 47 -13.66 -3.68 -2.79
CA LEU A 47 -13.53 -5.10 -2.55
C LEU A 47 -12.34 -5.61 -3.36
N PRO A 48 -11.12 -5.64 -2.79
CA PRO A 48 -9.94 -6.04 -3.54
C PRO A 48 -9.97 -7.51 -3.92
N CYS A 49 -9.57 -7.78 -5.15
CA CYS A 49 -9.36 -9.10 -5.71
C CYS A 49 -7.89 -9.22 -6.15
N VAL A 50 -7.18 -10.20 -5.59
CA VAL A 50 -5.80 -10.51 -5.95
C VAL A 50 -5.80 -11.43 -7.16
N PHE A 51 -5.01 -11.10 -8.16
CA PHE A 51 -4.90 -11.91 -9.37
C PHE A 51 -3.96 -13.10 -9.15
N TYR A 52 -4.40 -14.29 -9.56
CA TYR A 52 -3.61 -15.52 -9.46
C TYR A 52 -2.26 -15.41 -10.17
N GLY A 53 -2.22 -14.82 -11.36
CA GLY A 53 -0.99 -14.67 -12.14
C GLY A 53 0.02 -13.74 -11.48
N ASP A 54 -0.42 -12.70 -10.78
CA ASP A 54 0.49 -11.85 -9.99
C ASP A 54 0.95 -12.54 -8.71
N TYR A 55 0.12 -13.40 -8.11
CA TYR A 55 0.49 -14.08 -6.87
C TYR A 55 1.46 -15.25 -7.10
N PHE A 56 1.28 -16.04 -8.16
CA PHE A 56 2.10 -17.22 -8.44
C PHE A 56 3.06 -17.07 -9.63
N GLY A 57 2.99 -15.93 -10.34
CA GLY A 57 3.69 -15.74 -11.60
C GLY A 57 3.03 -16.52 -12.75
N ILE A 58 3.51 -16.25 -13.96
CA ILE A 58 3.12 -16.99 -15.17
C ILE A 58 4.41 -17.43 -15.85
N SER A 59 4.48 -18.71 -16.26
CA SER A 59 5.62 -19.25 -17.00
C SER A 59 5.31 -19.38 -18.49
N GLY A 60 6.35 -19.43 -19.33
CA GLY A 60 6.24 -19.68 -20.77
C GLY A 60 6.52 -18.44 -21.62
N GLN A 61 5.96 -18.40 -22.83
CA GLN A 61 6.21 -17.34 -23.82
C GLN A 61 5.80 -15.94 -23.33
N TYR A 62 4.76 -15.88 -22.48
CA TYR A 62 4.25 -14.64 -21.89
C TYR A 62 4.49 -14.64 -20.38
N ALA A 63 5.75 -14.90 -20.01
CA ALA A 63 6.13 -14.99 -18.60
C ALA A 63 5.83 -13.69 -17.84
N GLN A 64 5.54 -13.84 -16.55
CA GLN A 64 5.28 -12.76 -15.61
C GLN A 64 5.88 -13.14 -14.26
N GLU A 65 6.54 -12.18 -13.62
CA GLU A 65 7.07 -12.35 -12.26
C GLU A 65 5.96 -12.65 -11.25
N ASP A 66 6.30 -13.41 -10.20
CA ASP A 66 5.46 -13.55 -9.02
C ASP A 66 5.75 -12.44 -8.01
N PHE A 67 4.69 -11.99 -7.33
CA PHE A 67 4.74 -10.97 -6.29
C PHE A 67 4.35 -11.56 -4.95
N LYS A 68 4.55 -12.88 -4.75
CA LYS A 68 4.02 -13.61 -3.61
C LYS A 68 4.45 -13.00 -2.28
N GLU A 69 5.74 -12.70 -2.13
CA GLU A 69 6.30 -12.22 -0.86
C GLU A 69 5.68 -10.88 -0.45
N VAL A 70 5.64 -9.91 -1.37
CA VAL A 70 5.08 -8.58 -1.08
C VAL A 70 3.56 -8.65 -0.90
N LEU A 71 2.87 -9.50 -1.66
CA LEU A 71 1.44 -9.73 -1.52
C LEU A 71 1.09 -10.37 -0.18
N ASP A 72 1.88 -11.33 0.31
CA ASP A 72 1.69 -11.92 1.64
C ASP A 72 1.80 -10.85 2.74
N ARG A 73 2.78 -9.95 2.64
CA ARG A 73 2.93 -8.83 3.58
C ARG A 73 1.74 -7.87 3.51
N LEU A 74 1.33 -7.44 2.30
CA LEU A 74 0.18 -6.54 2.12
C LEU A 74 -1.14 -7.17 2.60
N LEU A 75 -1.34 -8.47 2.38
CA LEU A 75 -2.50 -9.21 2.86
C LEU A 75 -2.53 -9.31 4.39
N ALA A 76 -1.38 -9.56 5.02
CA ALA A 76 -1.26 -9.56 6.47
C ALA A 76 -1.57 -8.17 7.06
N ILE A 77 -0.99 -7.12 6.49
CA ILE A 77 -1.27 -5.72 6.89
C ILE A 77 -2.76 -5.41 6.72
N ARG A 78 -3.37 -5.78 5.59
CA ARG A 78 -4.80 -5.57 5.37
C ARG A 78 -5.64 -6.24 6.45
N LYS A 79 -5.30 -7.50 6.76
CA LYS A 79 -6.04 -8.33 7.71
C LYS A 79 -5.92 -7.82 9.14
N ASP A 80 -4.75 -7.33 9.54
CA ASP A 80 -4.45 -7.10 10.95
C ASP A 80 -4.38 -5.62 11.33
N LEU A 81 -4.16 -4.70 10.38
CA LEU A 81 -3.87 -3.28 10.67
C LEU A 81 -4.65 -2.25 9.84
N ALA A 82 -5.06 -2.55 8.60
CA ALA A 82 -5.68 -1.57 7.69
C ALA A 82 -7.16 -1.27 8.01
N TYR A 83 -7.44 -0.83 9.24
CA TYR A 83 -8.76 -0.49 9.76
C TYR A 83 -8.85 0.97 10.19
N GLY A 84 -10.03 1.39 10.62
CA GLY A 84 -10.29 2.76 11.04
C GLY A 84 -10.46 3.74 9.88
N GLU A 85 -10.61 5.00 10.26
CA GLU A 85 -10.81 6.13 9.36
C GLU A 85 -9.60 6.34 8.45
N GLN A 86 -9.85 6.81 7.24
CA GLN A 86 -8.80 7.12 6.27
C GLN A 86 -8.60 8.63 6.13
N ASN A 87 -7.35 9.08 6.15
CA ASN A 87 -6.96 10.45 5.80
C ASN A 87 -6.01 10.42 4.59
N ASP A 88 -6.40 11.06 3.48
CA ASP A 88 -5.63 11.08 2.24
C ASP A 88 -4.71 12.32 2.16
N TYR A 89 -3.50 12.11 1.64
CA TYR A 89 -2.47 13.13 1.39
C TYR A 89 -2.07 13.09 -0.09
N PHE A 90 -2.95 13.56 -0.97
CA PHE A 90 -2.84 13.47 -2.44
C PHE A 90 -2.61 14.88 -3.04
N ASP A 91 -1.60 15.58 -2.54
CA ASP A 91 -1.24 16.97 -2.86
C ASP A 91 0.04 17.08 -3.72
N ASP A 92 0.77 15.97 -3.93
CA ASP A 92 1.96 15.88 -4.79
C ASP A 92 1.72 14.82 -5.90
N PRO A 93 1.88 15.17 -7.20
CA PRO A 93 1.71 14.23 -8.31
C PRO A 93 2.67 13.04 -8.29
N ASN A 94 3.81 13.15 -7.61
CA ASN A 94 4.84 12.12 -7.54
C ASN A 94 4.97 11.44 -6.17
N CYS A 95 4.22 11.90 -5.17
CA CYS A 95 4.24 11.31 -3.84
C CYS A 95 2.88 11.39 -3.15
N ILE A 96 2.11 10.31 -3.23
CA ILE A 96 0.83 10.20 -2.55
C ILE A 96 0.98 9.41 -1.25
N GLY A 97 0.14 9.72 -0.26
CA GLY A 97 0.05 8.92 0.95
C GLY A 97 -1.34 8.92 1.55
N TRP A 98 -1.57 7.98 2.46
CA TRP A 98 -2.78 7.96 3.28
C TRP A 98 -2.51 7.29 4.61
N VAL A 99 -3.26 7.70 5.62
CA VAL A 99 -3.27 7.06 6.94
C VAL A 99 -4.55 6.28 7.11
N ARG A 100 -4.46 5.08 7.69
CA ARG A 100 -5.59 4.36 8.28
C ARG A 100 -5.39 4.39 9.79
N SER A 101 -6.35 4.91 10.54
CA SER A 101 -6.19 5.19 11.97
C SER A 101 -6.02 3.95 12.86
N GLY A 102 -6.25 2.75 12.32
CA GLY A 102 -6.35 1.52 13.10
C GLY A 102 -7.71 1.39 13.78
N ALA A 103 -8.01 0.17 14.23
CA ALA A 103 -9.12 -0.09 15.16
C ALA A 103 -8.63 -0.10 16.61
N GLU A 104 -9.52 -0.39 17.56
CA GLU A 104 -9.17 -0.51 18.98
C GLU A 104 -7.99 -1.49 19.18
N HIS A 105 -6.95 -1.03 19.87
CA HIS A 105 -5.70 -1.76 20.11
C HIS A 105 -4.85 -2.13 18.87
N GLN A 106 -5.10 -1.51 17.71
CA GLN A 106 -4.27 -1.69 16.51
C GLN A 106 -3.45 -0.44 16.22
N SER A 107 -2.23 -0.62 15.72
CA SER A 107 -1.43 0.48 15.19
C SER A 107 -2.11 1.09 13.97
N PRO A 108 -2.09 2.43 13.81
CA PRO A 108 -2.37 3.05 12.54
C PRO A 108 -1.31 2.61 11.54
N ILE A 109 -1.68 2.69 10.25
CA ILE A 109 -0.72 2.54 9.17
C ILE A 109 -0.63 3.85 8.38
N ALA A 110 0.59 4.25 8.06
CA ALA A 110 0.90 5.32 7.13
C ALA A 110 1.46 4.71 5.85
N VAL A 111 0.74 4.85 4.74
CA VAL A 111 1.15 4.30 3.43
C VAL A 111 1.61 5.44 2.54
N LEU A 112 2.73 5.24 1.84
CA LEU A 112 3.26 6.20 0.87
C LEU A 112 3.61 5.47 -0.42
N ILE A 113 3.41 6.14 -1.54
CA ILE A 113 3.84 5.70 -2.86
C ILE A 113 4.59 6.86 -3.52
N SER A 114 5.81 6.59 -3.99
CA SER A 114 6.50 7.45 -4.95
C SER A 114 6.56 6.76 -6.31
N ASN A 115 6.30 7.51 -7.38
CA ASN A 115 6.41 7.04 -8.77
C ASN A 115 7.67 7.55 -9.49
N ASP A 116 8.51 8.34 -8.81
CA ASP A 116 9.72 8.95 -9.37
C ASP A 116 10.86 8.83 -8.35
N GLN A 117 11.35 9.95 -7.80
CA GLN A 117 12.47 9.97 -6.86
C GLN A 117 12.04 9.61 -5.44
N GLU A 118 13.02 9.32 -4.58
CA GLU A 118 12.77 9.22 -3.14
C GLU A 118 12.07 10.49 -2.64
N ASN A 119 11.09 10.31 -1.77
CA ASN A 119 10.28 11.40 -1.26
C ASN A 119 9.85 11.12 0.19
N SER A 120 9.22 12.09 0.83
CA SER A 120 8.70 11.92 2.19
C SER A 120 7.49 12.79 2.45
N LYS A 121 6.68 12.40 3.43
CA LYS A 121 5.46 13.11 3.77
C LYS A 121 5.23 13.20 5.27
N SER A 122 4.93 14.41 5.74
CA SER A 122 4.42 14.61 7.10
C SER A 122 2.95 14.17 7.14
N MET A 123 2.64 13.17 7.95
CA MET A 123 1.28 12.64 8.09
C MET A 123 0.92 12.45 9.57
N PHE A 124 -0.33 12.74 9.91
CA PHE A 124 -0.87 12.61 11.25
C PHE A 124 -1.35 11.17 11.48
N VAL A 125 -0.81 10.52 12.50
CA VAL A 125 -1.16 9.14 12.88
C VAL A 125 -1.88 9.06 14.23
N GLY A 126 -1.95 10.17 14.98
CA GLY A 126 -2.62 10.25 16.29
C GLY A 126 -1.66 10.69 17.39
N GLN A 127 -2.13 11.57 18.29
CA GLN A 127 -1.33 12.06 19.43
C GLN A 127 -1.01 10.94 20.42
N GLU A 128 -1.84 9.90 20.49
CA GLU A 128 -1.61 8.71 21.31
C GLU A 128 -0.39 7.89 20.86
N TRP A 129 0.10 8.13 19.64
CA TRP A 129 1.31 7.51 19.09
C TRP A 129 2.55 8.38 19.29
N ALA A 130 2.45 9.53 19.95
CA ALA A 130 3.60 10.39 20.24
C ALA A 130 4.76 9.60 20.90
N ASN A 131 5.98 9.88 20.46
CA ASN A 131 7.23 9.21 20.85
C ASN A 131 7.34 7.72 20.48
N GLN A 132 6.33 7.14 19.81
CA GLN A 132 6.43 5.78 19.29
C GLN A 132 7.29 5.75 18.02
N THR A 133 7.94 4.62 17.79
CA THR A 133 8.79 4.40 16.62
C THR A 133 8.07 3.52 15.61
N PHE A 134 8.02 3.98 14.36
CA PHE A 134 7.41 3.31 13.22
C PHE A 134 8.49 2.73 12.31
N ILE A 135 8.20 1.56 11.72
CA ILE A 135 9.04 0.85 10.76
C ILE A 135 8.26 0.54 9.49
N ASP A 136 8.95 0.43 8.35
CA ASP A 136 8.34 -0.02 7.10
C ASP A 136 8.13 -1.56 7.13
N LEU A 137 6.88 -1.98 7.14
CA LEU A 137 6.47 -3.38 7.18
C LEU A 137 6.78 -4.12 5.86
N LEU A 138 6.95 -3.39 4.75
CA LEU A 138 7.40 -3.97 3.48
C LEU A 138 8.92 -4.14 3.44
N GLY A 139 9.67 -3.42 4.28
CA GLY A 139 11.13 -3.44 4.31
C GLY A 139 11.80 -2.75 3.12
N ASN A 140 11.05 -1.97 2.34
CA ASN A 140 11.56 -1.20 1.21
C ASN A 140 12.38 0.02 1.67
N HIS A 141 12.12 0.48 2.90
CA HIS A 141 12.90 1.51 3.58
C HIS A 141 13.44 0.99 4.93
N GLN A 142 14.68 1.34 5.26
CA GLN A 142 15.37 0.84 6.47
C GLN A 142 15.33 1.79 7.67
N ASP A 143 14.96 3.05 7.43
CA ASP A 143 14.85 4.04 8.50
C ASP A 143 13.73 3.73 9.50
N GLN A 144 13.79 4.42 10.63
CA GLN A 144 12.78 4.42 11.67
C GLN A 144 12.23 5.84 11.82
N VAL A 145 10.91 5.96 11.91
CA VAL A 145 10.23 7.26 12.06
C VAL A 145 9.72 7.38 13.48
N THR A 146 10.15 8.40 14.21
CA THR A 146 9.59 8.73 15.52
C THR A 146 8.46 9.71 15.36
N ILE A 147 7.30 9.41 15.94
CA ILE A 147 6.15 10.32 15.94
C ILE A 147 6.39 11.44 16.95
N ASP A 148 6.16 12.68 16.54
CA ASP A 148 6.31 13.84 17.40
C ASP A 148 5.20 13.97 18.44
N GLU A 149 5.31 14.98 19.32
CA GLU A 149 4.34 15.25 20.38
C GLU A 149 2.95 15.66 19.85
N GLU A 150 2.87 16.15 18.60
CA GLU A 150 1.63 16.55 17.96
C GLU A 150 0.94 15.38 17.24
N GLY A 151 1.58 14.20 17.17
CA GLY A 151 1.05 13.00 16.52
C GLY A 151 1.40 12.88 15.04
N TYR A 152 2.40 13.63 14.55
CA TYR A 152 2.87 13.57 13.18
C TYR A 152 4.17 12.78 13.05
N GLY A 153 4.34 12.11 11.91
CA GLY A 153 5.60 11.51 11.50
C GLY A 153 6.02 12.01 10.12
N GLN A 154 7.30 12.27 9.91
CA GLN A 154 7.88 12.49 8.58
C GLN A 154 8.25 11.12 7.99
N PHE A 155 7.35 10.56 7.18
CA PHE A 155 7.51 9.22 6.65
C PHE A 155 8.21 9.24 5.28
N PRO A 156 9.35 8.56 5.10
CA PRO A 156 10.00 8.45 3.81
C PRO A 156 9.42 7.32 2.94
N VAL A 157 9.68 7.39 1.64
CA VAL A 157 9.42 6.35 0.66
C VAL A 157 10.51 6.38 -0.41
N SER A 158 11.08 5.20 -0.71
CA SER A 158 12.12 5.05 -1.71
C SER A 158 11.61 5.41 -3.12
N ALA A 159 12.52 5.75 -4.03
CA ALA A 159 12.22 6.02 -5.43
C ALA A 159 11.45 4.85 -6.08
N ALA A 160 10.42 5.18 -6.88
CA ALA A 160 9.58 4.20 -7.58
C ALA A 160 9.11 3.03 -6.69
N SER A 161 8.64 3.33 -5.47
CA SER A 161 8.37 2.33 -4.44
C SER A 161 7.11 2.66 -3.62
N VAL A 162 6.78 1.73 -2.72
CA VAL A 162 5.72 1.85 -1.72
C VAL A 162 6.28 1.49 -0.34
N SER A 163 5.91 2.26 0.68
CA SER A 163 6.23 1.96 2.07
C SER A 163 4.96 1.93 2.92
N VAL A 164 4.92 1.03 3.90
CA VAL A 164 3.80 0.90 4.84
C VAL A 164 4.34 0.95 6.26
N TRP A 165 4.18 2.10 6.90
CA TRP A 165 4.70 2.38 8.22
C TRP A 165 3.69 2.01 9.30
N ALA A 166 4.13 1.27 10.32
CA ALA A 166 3.35 1.00 11.53
C ALA A 166 4.26 1.02 12.76
N ALA A 167 3.66 1.16 13.94
CA ALA A 167 4.40 1.11 15.19
C ALA A 167 5.14 -0.22 15.33
N LYS A 168 6.40 -0.14 15.75
CA LYS A 168 7.23 -1.30 16.04
C LYS A 168 6.68 -1.99 17.29
N THR A 169 5.90 -3.04 17.10
CA THR A 169 5.45 -3.89 18.22
C THR A 169 6.69 -4.53 18.87
N ILE A 170 6.88 -4.29 20.17
CA ILE A 170 7.92 -4.96 20.99
C ILE A 170 7.45 -6.37 21.35
#